data_AF-A0A7Y3FFS2-F1
#
_entry.id   AF-A0A7Y3FFS2-F1
#
_cell.length_a   1.000
_cell.length_b   1.000
_cell.length_c   1.000
_cell.angle_alpha   90.00
_cell.angle_beta   90.00
_cell.angle_gamma   90.00
#
_symmetry.space_group_name_H-M   'P 1'
#
loop_
_entity.id
_entity.type
_entity.pdbx_description
1 polymer ?
#
loop_
_entity_poly.entity_id
_entity_poly.type
_entity_poly.pdbx_seq_one_letter_code
_entity_poly.pdbx_strand_id
1 'polypeptide(L)'
;MKNLFLVKQNYLVLILIFLINLSVYAIDSVRVETRIDEAIAQFKLTGGEGVAVAILDRGVDWRSDDFRNDDGTTRIAAIFDLTDDTGANWPNNSYGVGTIYSSEQIDSALNNLRPLTFRDAVGHGSSTTGIVLGNGRNSANNKWRGVAPKATLICIKFTTEGAPAHGSEPAEDPFYDPTRLPAAIDFAKETASQLGMPCVMLANFGSVGGPTDGTSELCREIDTNFGAGIPGLVFITGTSDDGGAPNRASYTISQGETDTLKIQKGSNASLILDLWYDGDDRFDVSIKTPTMLYGPYPSPATNNDFTQISNSEFLYYHNGSNVAFYNPTNGKREIY
;
A
#
# COMPACT_ATOMS: atom_id res chain seq x y z
N MET A 1 49.21 22.00 -19.13
CA MET A 1 47.76 21.72 -19.25
C MET A 1 47.39 20.25 -19.46
N LYS A 2 48.23 19.37 -20.03
CA LYS A 2 47.91 17.93 -20.16
C LYS A 2 48.03 17.09 -18.87
N ASN A 3 48.88 17.48 -17.91
CA ASN A 3 49.09 16.70 -16.68
C ASN A 3 48.03 16.91 -15.58
N LEU A 4 47.16 17.92 -15.69
CA LEU A 4 46.09 18.16 -14.72
C LEU A 4 44.81 17.35 -15.03
N PHE A 5 44.69 16.85 -16.26
CA PHE A 5 43.51 16.10 -16.72
C PHE A 5 43.58 14.60 -16.34
N LEU A 6 44.77 13.99 -16.38
CA LEU A 6 44.97 12.59 -15.95
C LEU A 6 44.77 12.40 -14.44
N VAL A 7 45.09 13.42 -13.63
CA VAL A 7 44.92 13.34 -12.17
C VAL A 7 43.44 13.35 -11.78
N LYS A 8 42.60 14.16 -12.45
CA LYS A 8 41.15 14.19 -12.20
C LYS A 8 40.41 12.92 -12.62
N GLN A 9 40.89 12.22 -13.65
CA GLN A 9 40.27 10.98 -14.12
C GLN A 9 40.51 9.81 -13.14
N ASN A 10 41.67 9.77 -12.47
CA ASN A 10 41.98 8.75 -11.46
C ASN A 10 41.20 8.94 -10.14
N TYR A 11 40.90 10.17 -9.72
CA TYR A 11 40.05 10.41 -8.54
C TYR A 11 38.58 10.09 -8.82
N LEU A 12 38.09 10.33 -10.05
CA LEU A 12 36.71 9.99 -10.42
C LEU A 12 36.50 8.47 -10.48
N VAL A 13 37.50 7.71 -10.95
CA VAL A 13 37.47 6.24 -10.93
C VAL A 13 37.63 5.68 -9.52
N LEU A 14 38.45 6.28 -8.65
CA LEU A 14 38.54 5.88 -7.23
C LEU A 14 37.25 6.16 -6.45
N ILE A 15 36.56 7.27 -6.72
CA ILE A 15 35.27 7.60 -6.08
C ILE A 15 34.16 6.66 -6.60
N LEU A 16 34.18 6.29 -7.88
CA LEU A 16 33.26 5.27 -8.40
C LEU A 16 33.53 3.89 -7.77
N ILE A 17 34.80 3.49 -7.62
CA ILE A 17 35.15 2.19 -6.99
C ILE A 17 34.79 2.16 -5.49
N PHE A 18 34.80 3.30 -4.81
CA PHE A 18 34.34 3.41 -3.42
C PHE A 18 32.81 3.41 -3.28
N LEU A 19 32.08 3.92 -4.27
CA LEU A 19 30.61 3.87 -4.31
C LEU A 19 30.07 2.50 -4.77
N ILE A 20 30.90 1.66 -5.40
CA ILE A 20 30.51 0.31 -5.87
C ILE A 20 30.61 -0.76 -4.76
N ASN A 21 31.12 -0.43 -3.56
CA ASN A 21 31.29 -1.40 -2.45
C ASN A 21 30.50 -1.09 -1.17
N LEU A 22 29.54 -0.16 -1.21
CA LEU A 22 28.63 0.13 -0.08
C LEU A 22 27.22 -0.44 -0.28
N SER A 23 27.05 -1.34 -1.25
CA SER A 23 25.99 -2.35 -1.17
C SER A 23 26.41 -3.41 -0.16
N VAL A 24 26.56 -3.03 1.12
CA VAL A 24 26.27 -4.02 2.17
C VAL A 24 24.82 -4.38 1.90
N TYR A 25 24.59 -5.55 1.31
CA TYR A 25 23.26 -5.99 0.91
C TYR A 25 22.35 -5.75 2.12
N ALA A 26 21.42 -4.80 2.04
CA ALA A 26 20.71 -4.30 3.23
C ALA A 26 20.08 -5.47 4.01
N ILE A 27 19.59 -6.48 3.29
CA ILE A 27 19.05 -7.73 3.85
C ILE A 27 20.02 -8.49 4.77
N ASP A 28 21.33 -8.45 4.51
CA ASP A 28 22.36 -9.10 5.32
C ASP A 28 22.55 -8.41 6.68
N SER A 29 22.20 -7.12 6.78
CA SER A 29 22.30 -6.35 8.03
C SER A 29 20.98 -6.19 8.77
N VAL A 30 19.83 -6.29 8.09
CA VAL A 30 18.49 -6.05 8.69
C VAL A 30 18.30 -6.82 9.98
N ARG A 31 18.60 -8.13 10.03
CA ARG A 31 18.39 -8.94 11.25
C ARG A 31 19.30 -8.51 12.42
N VAL A 32 20.48 -7.96 12.12
CA VAL A 32 21.43 -7.42 13.11
C VAL A 32 20.92 -6.08 13.63
N GLU A 33 20.58 -5.15 12.73
CA GLU A 33 20.12 -3.81 13.09
C GLU A 33 18.80 -3.84 13.87
N THR A 34 17.91 -4.76 13.53
CA THR A 34 16.62 -4.96 14.22
C THR A 34 16.72 -5.91 15.42
N ARG A 35 17.88 -6.53 15.64
CA ARG A 35 18.14 -7.50 16.73
C ARG A 35 17.12 -8.64 16.79
N ILE A 36 16.58 -9.05 15.64
CA ILE A 36 15.55 -10.11 15.56
C ILE A 36 16.08 -11.41 16.16
N ASP A 37 17.31 -11.79 15.83
CA ASP A 37 17.86 -13.07 16.30
C ASP A 37 18.13 -13.05 17.82
N GLU A 38 18.46 -11.90 18.42
CA GLU A 38 18.53 -11.73 19.88
C GLU A 38 17.14 -11.91 20.52
N ALA A 39 16.11 -11.29 19.96
CA ALA A 39 14.74 -11.42 20.45
C ALA A 39 14.23 -12.87 20.35
N ILE A 40 14.49 -13.55 19.24
CA ILE A 40 14.16 -14.97 19.06
C ILE A 40 14.83 -15.81 20.14
N ALA A 41 16.12 -15.60 20.41
CA ALA A 41 16.84 -16.34 21.43
C ALA A 41 16.33 -16.07 22.86
N GLN A 42 16.10 -14.79 23.19
CA GLN A 42 15.66 -14.37 24.53
C GLN A 42 14.24 -14.89 24.86
N PHE A 43 13.31 -14.75 23.92
CA PHE A 43 11.90 -15.09 24.13
C PHE A 43 11.51 -16.48 23.60
N LYS A 44 12.47 -17.22 23.03
CA LYS A 44 12.27 -18.56 22.44
C LYS A 44 11.14 -18.56 21.40
N LEU A 45 11.13 -17.53 20.55
CA LEU A 45 10.10 -17.37 19.53
C LEU A 45 10.19 -18.49 18.49
N THR A 46 9.04 -19.00 18.05
CA THR A 46 8.93 -20.14 17.13
C THR A 46 9.01 -19.77 15.65
N GLY A 47 9.27 -18.49 15.34
CA GLY A 47 9.24 -17.97 13.97
C GLY A 47 7.82 -17.81 13.43
N GLY A 48 6.82 -17.56 14.28
CA GLY A 48 5.44 -17.30 13.86
C GLY A 48 4.58 -18.55 13.71
N GLU A 49 5.03 -19.71 14.20
CA GLU A 49 4.23 -20.93 14.20
C GLU A 49 2.90 -20.71 14.95
N GLY A 50 1.78 -21.03 14.30
CA GLY A 50 0.43 -20.77 14.83
C GLY A 50 -0.06 -19.33 14.69
N VAL A 51 0.61 -18.49 13.89
CA VAL A 51 0.21 -17.11 13.59
C VAL A 51 -0.05 -16.97 12.09
N ALA A 52 -1.18 -16.36 11.74
CA ALA A 52 -1.47 -15.95 10.37
C ALA A 52 -0.89 -14.55 10.11
N VAL A 53 -0.39 -14.34 8.90
CA VAL A 53 0.03 -13.03 8.41
C VAL A 53 -0.73 -12.75 7.13
N ALA A 54 -1.58 -11.73 7.15
CA ALA A 54 -2.27 -11.24 5.98
C ALA A 54 -1.47 -10.13 5.31
N ILE A 55 -1.09 -10.33 4.04
CA ILE A 55 -0.34 -9.35 3.26
C ILE A 55 -1.28 -8.78 2.19
N LEU A 56 -1.62 -7.49 2.30
CA LEU A 56 -2.38 -6.75 1.29
C LEU A 56 -1.38 -5.99 0.42
N ASP A 57 -1.14 -6.47 -0.80
CA ASP A 57 -0.07 -5.98 -1.69
C ASP A 57 -0.42 -6.25 -3.18
N ARG A 58 0.58 -6.38 -4.07
CA ARG A 58 0.47 -6.65 -5.52
C ARG A 58 0.33 -8.14 -5.86
N GLY A 59 0.22 -8.97 -4.82
CA GLY A 59 0.18 -10.42 -4.90
C GLY A 59 1.45 -11.08 -4.34
N VAL A 60 1.67 -12.33 -4.68
CA VAL A 60 2.86 -13.08 -4.30
C VAL A 60 3.24 -14.09 -5.38
N ASP A 61 4.53 -14.35 -5.56
CA ASP A 61 4.98 -15.52 -6.30
C ASP A 61 4.74 -16.78 -5.46
N TRP A 62 3.54 -17.35 -5.60
CA TRP A 62 3.11 -18.57 -4.94
C TRP A 62 3.93 -19.81 -5.31
N ARG A 63 4.78 -19.74 -6.36
CA ARG A 63 5.63 -20.85 -6.79
C ARG A 63 6.91 -20.96 -5.96
N SER A 64 7.29 -19.88 -5.30
CA SER A 64 8.52 -19.74 -4.53
C SER A 64 8.65 -20.79 -3.42
N ASP A 65 9.82 -21.44 -3.30
CA ASP A 65 10.09 -22.40 -2.21
C ASP A 65 10.12 -21.72 -0.83
N ASP A 66 10.30 -20.40 -0.80
CA ASP A 66 10.24 -19.61 0.41
C ASP A 66 8.88 -19.67 1.08
N PHE A 67 7.81 -20.00 0.36
CA PHE A 67 6.43 -20.06 0.86
C PHE A 67 5.88 -21.49 0.93
N ARG A 68 6.77 -22.50 0.99
CA ARG A 68 6.40 -23.92 1.15
C ARG A 68 6.67 -24.46 2.55
N ASN A 69 5.91 -25.50 2.91
CA ASN A 69 6.12 -26.38 4.06
C ASN A 69 7.26 -27.37 3.80
N ASP A 70 7.66 -28.10 4.84
CA ASP A 70 8.71 -29.11 4.75
C ASP A 70 8.36 -30.29 3.83
N ASP A 71 7.08 -30.61 3.68
CA ASP A 71 6.58 -31.65 2.77
C ASP A 71 6.38 -31.17 1.32
N GLY A 72 6.65 -29.89 1.04
CA GLY A 72 6.51 -29.28 -0.28
C GLY A 72 5.12 -28.69 -0.58
N THR A 73 4.15 -28.83 0.31
CA THR A 73 2.85 -28.13 0.23
C THR A 73 3.01 -26.63 0.49
N THR A 74 2.03 -25.82 0.11
CA THR A 74 2.04 -24.37 0.30
C THR A 74 1.84 -23.95 1.77
N ARG A 75 2.49 -22.88 2.20
CA ARG A 75 2.18 -22.14 3.46
C ARG A 75 1.14 -21.04 3.26
N ILE A 76 0.65 -20.88 2.03
CA ILE A 76 -0.37 -19.90 1.68
C ILE A 76 -1.73 -20.55 1.94
N ALA A 77 -2.39 -20.15 3.03
CA ALA A 77 -3.71 -20.68 3.39
C ALA A 77 -4.75 -20.36 2.32
N ALA A 78 -4.73 -19.13 1.83
CA ALA A 78 -5.58 -18.69 0.74
C ALA A 78 -5.00 -17.44 0.06
N ILE A 79 -5.40 -17.26 -1.19
CA ILE A 79 -5.18 -16.05 -1.99
C ILE A 79 -6.55 -15.42 -2.24
N PHE A 80 -6.67 -14.11 -2.03
CA PHE A 80 -7.79 -13.31 -2.50
C PHE A 80 -7.28 -12.28 -3.51
N ASP A 81 -7.58 -12.49 -4.78
CA ASP A 81 -7.26 -11.57 -5.86
C ASP A 81 -8.40 -10.58 -6.06
N LEU A 82 -8.28 -9.38 -5.51
CA LEU A 82 -9.28 -8.33 -5.67
C LEU A 82 -9.17 -7.61 -7.01
N THR A 83 -8.19 -7.95 -7.86
CA THR A 83 -8.01 -7.38 -9.20
C THR A 83 -8.72 -8.20 -10.28
N ASP A 84 -9.19 -9.39 -9.94
CA ASP A 84 -9.85 -10.33 -10.84
C ASP A 84 -11.24 -10.72 -10.29
N ASP A 85 -12.32 -10.33 -10.98
CA ASP A 85 -13.69 -10.66 -10.57
C ASP A 85 -14.23 -11.95 -11.21
N THR A 86 -13.41 -12.74 -11.91
CA THR A 86 -13.90 -14.00 -12.54
C THR A 86 -14.45 -15.00 -11.52
N GLY A 87 -13.94 -14.97 -10.29
CA GLY A 87 -14.38 -15.78 -9.15
C GLY A 87 -15.37 -15.10 -8.20
N ALA A 88 -15.87 -13.91 -8.52
CA ALA A 88 -16.71 -13.11 -7.62
C ALA A 88 -18.01 -13.82 -7.21
N ASN A 89 -18.52 -14.71 -8.08
CA ASN A 89 -19.77 -15.46 -7.88
C ASN A 89 -19.54 -16.96 -7.63
N TRP A 90 -18.31 -17.38 -7.33
CA TRP A 90 -18.06 -18.79 -7.00
C TRP A 90 -18.73 -19.16 -5.67
N PRO A 91 -19.17 -20.42 -5.49
CA PRO A 91 -19.86 -20.85 -4.26
C PRO A 91 -19.07 -20.62 -2.97
N ASN A 92 -17.74 -20.53 -3.05
CA ASN A 92 -16.83 -20.30 -1.93
C ASN A 92 -16.42 -18.82 -1.77
N ASN A 93 -17.04 -17.89 -2.50
CA ASN A 93 -16.81 -16.46 -2.38
C ASN A 93 -18.09 -15.74 -1.93
N SER A 94 -18.14 -15.36 -0.65
CA SER A 94 -19.27 -14.62 -0.06
C SER A 94 -19.19 -13.10 -0.20
N TYR A 95 -18.07 -12.56 -0.69
CA TYR A 95 -17.84 -11.10 -0.75
C TYR A 95 -18.40 -10.47 -2.03
N GLY A 96 -18.71 -11.27 -3.06
CA GLY A 96 -19.26 -10.77 -4.33
C GLY A 96 -18.27 -9.97 -5.19
N VAL A 97 -16.99 -9.97 -4.81
CA VAL A 97 -15.87 -9.34 -5.53
C VAL A 97 -14.65 -10.25 -5.46
N GLY A 98 -13.73 -10.08 -6.39
CA GLY A 98 -12.45 -10.78 -6.44
C GLY A 98 -12.55 -12.29 -6.71
N THR A 99 -11.40 -12.94 -6.79
CA THR A 99 -11.26 -14.39 -6.96
C THR A 99 -10.52 -14.99 -5.77
N ILE A 100 -11.07 -16.04 -5.16
CA ILE A 100 -10.45 -16.72 -4.02
C ILE A 100 -9.86 -18.06 -4.46
N TYR A 101 -8.57 -18.28 -4.17
CA TYR A 101 -7.90 -19.55 -4.34
C TYR A 101 -7.55 -20.15 -2.97
N SER A 102 -7.97 -21.40 -2.72
CA SER A 102 -7.61 -22.13 -1.50
C SER A 102 -6.22 -22.76 -1.59
N SER A 103 -5.65 -23.14 -0.45
CA SER A 103 -4.38 -23.88 -0.39
C SER A 103 -4.36 -25.12 -1.29
N GLU A 104 -5.45 -25.88 -1.37
CA GLU A 104 -5.55 -27.07 -2.22
C GLU A 104 -5.50 -26.71 -3.71
N GLN A 105 -6.05 -25.56 -4.09
CA GLN A 105 -5.98 -25.07 -5.46
C GLN A 105 -4.56 -24.63 -5.82
N ILE A 106 -3.86 -24.01 -4.88
CA ILE A 106 -2.46 -23.60 -5.00
C ILE A 106 -1.57 -24.84 -5.12
N ASP A 107 -1.72 -25.83 -4.24
CA ASP A 107 -0.97 -27.09 -4.27
C ASP A 107 -1.23 -27.88 -5.54
N SER A 108 -2.49 -27.94 -5.99
CA SER A 108 -2.82 -28.56 -7.29
C SER A 108 -2.12 -27.83 -8.44
N ALA A 109 -1.99 -26.50 -8.37
CA ALA A 109 -1.28 -25.72 -9.37
C ALA A 109 0.25 -25.91 -9.30
N LEU A 110 0.83 -26.01 -8.10
CA LEU A 110 2.24 -26.35 -7.88
C LEU A 110 2.61 -27.72 -8.49
N ASN A 111 1.65 -28.65 -8.49
CA ASN A 111 1.80 -29.98 -9.10
C ASN A 111 1.39 -30.02 -10.59
N ASN A 112 1.16 -28.88 -11.23
CA ASN A 112 0.72 -28.76 -12.63
C ASN A 112 -0.60 -29.49 -12.94
N LEU A 113 -1.44 -29.73 -11.93
CA LEU A 113 -2.74 -30.41 -12.08
C LEU A 113 -3.86 -29.45 -12.49
N ARG A 114 -3.68 -28.14 -12.25
CA ARG A 114 -4.61 -27.09 -12.68
C ARG A 114 -3.86 -25.78 -12.95
N PRO A 115 -4.33 -24.94 -13.88
CA PRO A 115 -3.81 -23.59 -14.02
C PRO A 115 -4.25 -22.72 -12.83
N LEU A 116 -3.38 -21.77 -12.49
CA LEU A 116 -3.65 -20.68 -11.53
C LEU A 116 -3.04 -19.41 -12.11
N THR A 117 -3.90 -18.46 -12.49
CA THR A 117 -3.55 -17.25 -13.26
C THR A 117 -3.04 -16.11 -12.39
N PHE A 118 -3.25 -16.19 -11.08
CA PHE A 118 -2.74 -15.22 -10.13
C PHE A 118 -1.20 -15.17 -10.15
N ARG A 119 -0.69 -13.94 -10.07
CA ARG A 119 0.74 -13.62 -10.02
C ARG A 119 0.95 -12.25 -9.39
N ASP A 120 2.16 -12.04 -8.89
CA ASP A 120 2.73 -10.73 -8.64
C ASP A 120 3.56 -10.31 -9.86
N ALA A 121 3.07 -9.35 -10.65
CA ALA A 121 3.67 -8.98 -11.92
C ALA A 121 4.93 -8.11 -11.79
N VAL A 122 5.13 -7.47 -10.63
CA VAL A 122 6.22 -6.50 -10.40
C VAL A 122 7.17 -6.93 -9.29
N GLY A 123 6.81 -7.94 -8.50
CA GLY A 123 7.65 -8.54 -7.45
C GLY A 123 7.60 -7.81 -6.10
N HIS A 124 6.79 -6.76 -5.97
CA HIS A 124 6.70 -5.95 -4.77
C HIS A 124 6.11 -6.78 -3.61
N GLY A 125 4.96 -7.42 -3.81
CA GLY A 125 4.33 -8.22 -2.76
C GLY A 125 5.10 -9.49 -2.42
N SER A 126 5.79 -10.09 -3.39
CA SER A 126 6.71 -11.22 -3.18
C SER A 126 7.90 -10.81 -2.31
N SER A 127 8.48 -9.65 -2.58
CA SER A 127 9.60 -9.10 -1.79
C SER A 127 9.16 -8.78 -0.37
N THR A 128 8.01 -8.11 -0.21
CA THR A 128 7.39 -7.82 1.10
C THR A 128 7.14 -9.11 1.89
N THR A 129 6.50 -10.10 1.25
CA THR A 129 6.20 -11.39 1.89
C THR A 129 7.48 -12.13 2.29
N GLY A 130 8.54 -12.06 1.47
CA GLY A 130 9.84 -12.63 1.79
C GLY A 130 10.46 -12.02 3.05
N ILE A 131 10.43 -10.69 3.19
CA ILE A 131 10.91 -9.97 4.39
C ILE A 131 10.15 -10.44 5.63
N VAL A 132 8.82 -10.57 5.53
CA VAL A 132 7.99 -10.90 6.68
C VAL A 132 8.10 -12.38 7.06
N LEU A 133 7.93 -13.31 6.11
CA LEU A 133 7.73 -14.73 6.41
C LEU A 133 8.40 -15.72 5.45
N GLY A 134 9.29 -15.28 4.56
CA GLY A 134 10.06 -16.20 3.71
C GLY A 134 10.89 -17.17 4.57
N ASN A 135 10.84 -18.47 4.28
CA ASN A 135 11.63 -19.45 5.06
C ASN A 135 13.13 -19.49 4.65
N GLY A 136 13.48 -18.80 3.56
CA GLY A 136 14.83 -18.65 3.04
C GLY A 136 15.33 -19.81 2.19
N ARG A 137 14.50 -20.78 1.82
CA ARG A 137 14.87 -21.97 1.03
C ARG A 137 15.41 -21.65 -0.36
N ASN A 138 15.03 -20.51 -0.94
CA ASN A 138 15.62 -20.02 -2.18
C ASN A 138 17.06 -19.48 -2.01
N SER A 139 17.60 -19.49 -0.78
CA SER A 139 18.95 -19.01 -0.46
C SER A 139 19.79 -20.10 0.21
N ALA A 140 21.10 -20.07 -0.04
CA ALA A 140 22.03 -21.01 0.58
C ALA A 140 21.96 -20.92 2.12
N ASN A 141 21.80 -22.07 2.78
CA ASN A 141 21.72 -22.20 4.24
C ASN A 141 20.61 -21.34 4.89
N ASN A 142 19.52 -21.06 4.16
CA ASN A 142 18.41 -20.21 4.64
C ASN A 142 18.88 -18.83 5.13
N LYS A 143 19.89 -18.27 4.46
CA LYS A 143 20.50 -16.97 4.79
C LYS A 143 19.46 -15.86 4.80
N TRP A 144 18.61 -15.80 3.77
CA TRP A 144 17.62 -14.74 3.57
C TRP A 144 16.23 -15.17 4.01
N ARG A 145 16.12 -15.66 5.25
CA ARG A 145 14.82 -15.92 5.89
C ARG A 145 14.22 -14.61 6.43
N GLY A 146 12.90 -14.49 6.37
CA GLY A 146 12.12 -13.40 6.95
C GLY A 146 11.99 -13.50 8.47
N VAL A 147 11.27 -12.56 9.07
CA VAL A 147 11.11 -12.45 10.54
C VAL A 147 10.39 -13.67 11.12
N ALA A 148 9.29 -14.09 10.47
CA ALA A 148 8.40 -15.16 10.91
C ALA A 148 8.33 -16.31 9.88
N PRO A 149 9.44 -17.07 9.69
CA PRO A 149 9.56 -18.07 8.62
C PRO A 149 8.64 -19.29 8.75
N LYS A 150 7.90 -19.42 9.86
CA LYS A 150 6.91 -20.48 10.11
C LYS A 150 5.47 -19.98 10.19
N ALA A 151 5.22 -18.70 9.92
CA ALA A 151 3.87 -18.15 9.86
C ALA A 151 3.11 -18.69 8.64
N THR A 152 1.78 -18.68 8.75
CA THR A 152 0.85 -19.00 7.65
C THR A 152 0.53 -17.73 6.88
N LEU A 153 0.67 -17.74 5.55
CA LEU A 153 0.35 -16.59 4.70
C LEU A 153 -1.13 -16.57 4.33
N ILE A 154 -1.77 -15.43 4.49
CA ILE A 154 -3.02 -15.06 3.80
C ILE A 154 -2.63 -13.98 2.79
N CYS A 155 -2.72 -14.28 1.50
CA CYS A 155 -2.30 -13.33 0.47
C CYS A 155 -3.52 -12.59 -0.07
N ILE A 156 -3.46 -11.26 -0.11
CA ILE A 156 -4.52 -10.43 -0.69
C ILE A 156 -3.87 -9.52 -1.74
N LYS A 157 -4.17 -9.74 -3.02
CA LYS A 157 -3.76 -8.81 -4.08
C LYS A 157 -4.79 -7.69 -4.14
N PHE A 158 -4.42 -6.55 -3.55
CA PHE A 158 -5.29 -5.41 -3.33
C PHE A 158 -5.10 -4.30 -4.37
N THR A 159 -3.89 -4.18 -4.92
CA THR A 159 -3.55 -3.11 -5.87
C THR A 159 -2.48 -3.57 -6.85
N THR A 160 -2.34 -2.89 -7.98
CA THR A 160 -1.23 -3.02 -8.92
C THR A 160 -1.03 -1.72 -9.69
N GLU A 161 0.22 -1.34 -9.94
CA GLU A 161 0.57 -0.22 -10.81
C GLU A 161 0.42 -0.58 -12.30
N GLY A 162 0.11 -1.85 -12.58
CA GLY A 162 0.17 -2.42 -13.90
C GLY A 162 1.58 -2.82 -14.30
N ALA A 163 1.69 -3.70 -15.28
CA ALA A 163 2.95 -4.18 -15.82
C ALA A 163 2.84 -4.37 -17.34
N PRO A 164 3.87 -3.99 -18.12
CA PRO A 164 3.89 -4.31 -19.54
C PRO A 164 4.03 -5.83 -19.74
N ALA A 165 3.54 -6.31 -20.88
CA ALA A 165 3.77 -7.69 -21.29
C ALA A 165 5.27 -7.97 -21.41
N HIS A 166 5.72 -9.13 -20.92
CA HIS A 166 7.13 -9.53 -20.95
C HIS A 166 7.25 -11.05 -21.06
N GLY A 167 8.16 -11.56 -21.91
CA GLY A 167 8.25 -13.01 -22.12
C GLY A 167 6.90 -13.61 -22.57
N SER A 168 6.41 -14.60 -21.83
CA SER A 168 5.09 -15.22 -22.02
C SER A 168 3.97 -14.61 -21.17
N GLU A 169 4.30 -13.61 -20.36
CA GLU A 169 3.42 -13.00 -19.38
C GLU A 169 2.66 -11.82 -20.03
N PRO A 170 1.30 -11.81 -20.00
CA PRO A 170 0.52 -10.72 -20.57
C PRO A 170 0.73 -9.42 -19.79
N ALA A 171 0.32 -8.30 -20.40
CA ALA A 171 0.24 -7.04 -19.68
C ALA A 171 -0.79 -7.13 -18.54
N GLU A 172 -0.57 -6.35 -17.49
CA GLU A 172 -1.49 -6.17 -16.37
C GLU A 172 -1.86 -4.69 -16.28
N ASP A 173 -3.16 -4.40 -16.22
CA ASP A 173 -3.65 -3.04 -16.07
C ASP A 173 -3.52 -2.58 -14.60
N PRO A 174 -3.33 -1.27 -14.35
CA PRO A 174 -3.32 -0.75 -13.00
C PRO A 174 -4.69 -0.95 -12.33
N PHE A 175 -4.66 -1.22 -11.02
CA PHE A 175 -5.85 -1.41 -10.22
C PHE A 175 -5.67 -0.82 -8.82
N TYR A 176 -6.65 -0.04 -8.38
CA TYR A 176 -6.80 0.40 -7.01
C TYR A 176 -8.27 0.74 -6.76
N ASP A 177 -8.90 0.05 -5.81
CA ASP A 177 -10.28 0.29 -5.42
C ASP A 177 -10.40 0.24 -3.89
N PRO A 178 -10.38 1.40 -3.19
CA PRO A 178 -10.45 1.43 -1.73
C PRO A 178 -11.79 0.91 -1.19
N THR A 179 -12.85 0.84 -2.02
CA THR A 179 -14.16 0.32 -1.60
C THR A 179 -14.12 -1.19 -1.33
N ARG A 180 -13.09 -1.90 -1.81
CA ARG A 180 -12.88 -3.34 -1.57
C ARG A 180 -12.13 -3.65 -0.27
N LEU A 181 -11.63 -2.65 0.45
CA LEU A 181 -10.85 -2.84 1.67
C LEU A 181 -11.64 -3.52 2.82
N PRO A 182 -12.93 -3.23 3.05
CA PRO A 182 -13.71 -3.98 4.03
C PRO A 182 -13.73 -5.49 3.73
N ALA A 183 -13.93 -5.89 2.46
CA ALA A 183 -13.88 -7.29 2.06
C ALA A 183 -12.50 -7.93 2.28
N ALA A 184 -11.42 -7.20 2.03
CA ALA A 184 -10.05 -7.66 2.33
C ALA A 184 -9.83 -7.91 3.82
N ILE A 185 -10.28 -6.99 4.68
CA ILE A 185 -10.17 -7.07 6.14
C ILE A 185 -10.97 -8.27 6.65
N ASP A 186 -12.22 -8.41 6.24
CA ASP A 186 -13.09 -9.51 6.66
C ASP A 186 -12.56 -10.85 6.18
N PHE A 187 -12.08 -10.96 4.93
CA PHE A 187 -11.46 -12.17 4.43
C PHE A 187 -10.27 -12.63 5.27
N ALA A 188 -9.37 -11.72 5.62
CA ALA A 188 -8.23 -12.08 6.45
C ALA A 188 -8.62 -12.46 7.88
N LYS A 189 -9.61 -11.78 8.49
CA LYS A 189 -10.15 -12.12 9.81
C LYS A 189 -10.81 -13.49 9.81
N GLU A 190 -11.68 -13.75 8.85
CA GLU A 190 -12.41 -15.01 8.73
C GLU A 190 -11.47 -16.17 8.44
N THR A 191 -10.52 -16.00 7.52
CA THR A 191 -9.50 -17.01 7.23
C THR A 191 -8.65 -17.33 8.46
N ALA A 192 -8.17 -16.31 9.18
CA ALA A 192 -7.41 -16.53 10.42
C ALA A 192 -8.25 -17.21 11.50
N SER A 193 -9.53 -16.85 11.64
CA SER A 193 -10.46 -17.49 12.56
C SER A 193 -10.71 -18.96 12.21
N GLN A 194 -10.84 -19.30 10.92
CA GLN A 194 -11.01 -20.68 10.45
C GLN A 194 -9.78 -21.54 10.76
N LEU A 195 -8.59 -20.93 10.71
CA LEU A 195 -7.32 -21.56 11.10
C LEU A 195 -7.13 -21.64 12.62
N GLY A 196 -7.94 -20.94 13.41
CA GLY A 196 -7.76 -20.81 14.86
C GLY A 196 -6.50 -20.02 15.25
N MET A 197 -6.08 -19.06 14.42
CA MET A 197 -4.84 -18.31 14.58
C MET A 197 -5.10 -16.81 14.83
N PRO A 198 -4.27 -16.12 15.64
CA PRO A 198 -4.18 -14.66 15.57
C PRO A 198 -3.66 -14.21 14.21
N CYS A 199 -3.96 -12.98 13.81
CA CYS A 199 -3.60 -12.43 12.50
C CYS A 199 -2.86 -11.10 12.63
N VAL A 200 -1.70 -11.00 11.97
CA VAL A 200 -1.02 -9.74 11.70
C VAL A 200 -1.30 -9.34 10.26
N MET A 201 -1.94 -8.20 10.06
CA MET A 201 -2.32 -7.70 8.75
C MET A 201 -1.39 -6.55 8.35
N LEU A 202 -0.61 -6.74 7.29
CA LEU A 202 0.24 -5.73 6.70
C LEU A 202 -0.41 -5.18 5.44
N ALA A 203 -0.85 -3.93 5.50
CA ALA A 203 -1.36 -3.17 4.37
C ALA A 203 -0.22 -2.36 3.74
N ASN A 204 0.30 -2.86 2.63
CA ASN A 204 1.42 -2.26 1.92
C ASN A 204 0.96 -1.42 0.72
N PHE A 205 0.00 -0.54 1.00
CA PHE A 205 -0.54 0.46 0.09
C PHE A 205 -0.83 1.72 0.91
N GLY A 206 -0.97 2.86 0.23
CA GLY A 206 -1.23 4.11 0.91
C GLY A 206 -1.72 5.17 -0.06
N SER A 207 -2.17 6.29 0.51
CA SER A 207 -2.55 7.49 -0.21
C SER A 207 -2.20 8.70 0.63
N VAL A 208 -1.87 9.81 -0.03
CA VAL A 208 -1.75 11.13 0.60
C VAL A 208 -3.08 11.89 0.63
N GLY A 209 -4.13 11.32 0.03
CA GLY A 209 -5.48 11.89 0.00
C GLY A 209 -6.26 11.65 1.30
N GLY A 210 -7.28 12.47 1.49
CA GLY A 210 -8.12 12.50 2.69
C GLY A 210 -7.58 13.43 3.77
N PRO A 211 -8.23 13.47 4.94
CA PRO A 211 -7.95 14.46 5.98
C PRO A 211 -6.61 14.25 6.72
N THR A 212 -5.99 13.08 6.56
CA THR A 212 -4.70 12.69 7.19
C THR A 212 -4.62 12.82 8.72
N ASP A 213 -5.77 12.82 9.41
CA ASP A 213 -5.87 12.98 10.87
C ASP A 213 -6.58 11.81 11.57
N GLY A 214 -6.74 10.68 10.88
CA GLY A 214 -7.37 9.47 11.41
C GLY A 214 -8.90 9.51 11.46
N THR A 215 -9.54 10.59 10.99
CA THR A 215 -10.99 10.74 11.12
C THR A 215 -11.81 10.24 9.95
N SER A 216 -11.22 9.76 8.86
CA SER A 216 -11.96 9.22 7.71
C SER A 216 -12.73 7.95 8.07
N GLU A 217 -13.76 7.62 7.30
CA GLU A 217 -14.53 6.37 7.47
C GLU A 217 -13.64 5.14 7.44
N LEU A 218 -12.67 5.10 6.52
CA LEU A 218 -11.73 4.00 6.46
C LEU A 218 -10.87 3.87 7.73
N CYS A 219 -10.35 4.97 8.26
CA CYS A 219 -9.57 4.93 9.50
C CYS A 219 -10.41 4.39 10.68
N ARG A 220 -11.67 4.83 10.78
CA ARG A 220 -12.59 4.34 11.81
C ARG A 220 -12.96 2.86 11.63
N GLU A 221 -13.07 2.39 10.39
CA GLU A 221 -13.28 0.98 10.09
C GLU A 221 -12.07 0.14 10.55
N ILE A 222 -10.85 0.61 10.31
CA ILE A 222 -9.63 -0.03 10.83
C ILE A 222 -9.64 -0.03 12.37
N ASP A 223 -9.93 1.09 13.02
CA ASP A 223 -10.01 1.15 14.49
C ASP A 223 -11.09 0.21 15.07
N THR A 224 -12.21 0.06 14.37
CA THR A 224 -13.30 -0.85 14.77
C THR A 224 -12.91 -2.32 14.66
N ASN A 225 -11.95 -2.66 13.80
CA ASN A 225 -11.52 -4.04 13.54
C ASN A 225 -10.20 -4.42 14.22
N PHE A 226 -9.34 -3.45 14.53
CA PHE A 226 -7.98 -3.67 15.05
C PHE A 226 -7.62 -2.82 16.27
N GLY A 227 -8.53 -1.95 16.71
CA GLY A 227 -8.32 -1.04 17.83
C GLY A 227 -8.37 -1.72 19.20
N ALA A 228 -8.41 -0.88 20.24
CA ALA A 228 -8.37 -1.33 21.61
C ALA A 228 -9.52 -2.30 21.95
N GLY A 229 -9.19 -3.42 22.58
CA GLY A 229 -10.17 -4.42 23.02
C GLY A 229 -10.42 -5.56 22.03
N ILE A 230 -9.73 -5.58 20.89
CA ILE A 230 -9.83 -6.65 19.89
C ILE A 230 -8.57 -7.52 19.95
N PRO A 231 -8.57 -8.62 20.72
CA PRO A 231 -7.38 -9.44 20.90
C PRO A 231 -7.06 -10.25 19.64
N GLY A 232 -5.77 -10.47 19.40
CA GLY A 232 -5.31 -11.41 18.37
C GLY A 232 -5.30 -10.85 16.94
N LEU A 233 -5.66 -9.59 16.74
CA LEU A 233 -5.57 -8.89 15.45
C LEU A 233 -4.66 -7.68 15.58
N VAL A 234 -3.76 -7.48 14.61
CA VAL A 234 -2.88 -6.31 14.53
C VAL A 234 -2.87 -5.80 13.11
N PHE A 235 -3.06 -4.50 12.91
CA PHE A 235 -2.93 -3.84 11.60
C PHE A 235 -1.64 -3.03 11.55
N ILE A 236 -0.89 -3.18 10.45
CA ILE A 236 0.39 -2.53 10.20
C ILE A 236 0.33 -1.90 8.81
N THR A 237 0.86 -0.69 8.67
CA THR A 237 1.04 -0.03 7.37
C THR A 237 2.35 0.77 7.36
N GLY A 238 2.87 1.05 6.16
CA GLY A 238 4.04 1.89 5.97
C GLY A 238 3.69 3.38 6.03
N THR A 239 4.69 4.23 6.22
CA THR A 239 4.53 5.70 6.29
C THR A 239 4.59 6.39 4.91
N SER A 240 4.57 5.63 3.82
CA SER A 240 4.86 6.08 2.44
C SER A 240 6.30 6.57 2.22
N ASP A 241 6.64 6.76 0.93
CA ASP A 241 7.92 7.30 0.43
C ASP A 241 7.83 8.81 0.13
N ASP A 242 6.72 9.47 0.49
CA ASP A 242 6.42 10.86 0.18
C ASP A 242 7.17 11.90 1.06
N GLY A 243 7.90 11.46 2.09
CA GLY A 243 8.46 12.33 3.13
C GLY A 243 9.44 13.43 2.68
N GLY A 244 9.89 13.41 1.42
CA GLY A 244 10.73 14.44 0.81
C GLY A 244 10.11 15.13 -0.42
N ALA A 245 8.90 14.75 -0.81
CA ALA A 245 8.24 15.30 -1.99
C ALA A 245 7.59 16.66 -1.65
N PRO A 246 7.64 17.65 -2.57
CA PRO A 246 6.93 18.92 -2.40
C PRO A 246 5.43 18.76 -2.75
N ASN A 247 4.76 17.79 -2.12
CA ASN A 247 3.36 17.42 -2.37
C ASN A 247 2.42 17.74 -1.21
N ARG A 248 2.88 18.49 -0.20
CA ARG A 248 2.09 18.95 0.94
C ARG A 248 2.39 20.41 1.26
N ALA A 249 1.34 21.19 1.55
CA ALA A 249 1.43 22.55 2.03
C ALA A 249 0.35 22.83 3.08
N SER A 250 0.60 23.79 3.98
CA SER A 250 -0.36 24.22 5.01
C SER A 250 -0.22 25.72 5.26
N TYR A 251 -1.35 26.39 5.47
CA TYR A 251 -1.41 27.85 5.64
C TYR A 251 -2.33 28.22 6.80
N THR A 252 -2.15 29.43 7.33
CA THR A 252 -3.09 30.08 8.25
C THR A 252 -3.45 31.43 7.66
N ILE A 253 -4.72 31.63 7.34
CA ILE A 253 -5.21 32.84 6.67
C ILE A 253 -6.09 33.60 7.67
N SER A 254 -5.81 34.89 7.88
CA SER A 254 -6.63 35.73 8.75
C SER A 254 -7.91 36.15 8.05
N GLN A 255 -8.98 36.40 8.80
CA GLN A 255 -10.26 36.83 8.24
C GLN A 255 -10.08 38.10 7.38
N GLY A 256 -10.56 38.04 6.14
CA GLY A 256 -10.47 39.14 5.17
C GLY A 256 -9.18 39.16 4.34
N GLU A 257 -8.20 38.31 4.66
CA GLU A 257 -6.96 38.18 3.89
C GLU A 257 -7.08 37.11 2.79
N THR A 258 -6.18 37.17 1.81
CA THR A 258 -6.05 36.18 0.75
C THR A 258 -4.62 35.67 0.69
N ASP A 259 -4.46 34.35 0.51
CA ASP A 259 -3.19 33.72 0.21
C ASP A 259 -3.25 32.97 -1.13
N THR A 260 -2.10 32.61 -1.68
CA THR A 260 -1.97 31.91 -2.97
C THR A 260 -1.09 30.68 -2.83
N LEU A 261 -1.70 29.50 -2.93
CA LEU A 261 -0.98 28.25 -3.15
C LEU A 261 -0.46 28.21 -4.60
N LYS A 262 0.86 28.23 -4.76
CA LYS A 262 1.51 28.10 -6.07
C LYS A 262 1.83 26.65 -6.36
N ILE A 263 1.31 26.15 -7.47
CA ILE A 263 1.52 24.77 -7.91
C ILE A 263 2.33 24.77 -9.21
N GLN A 264 3.45 24.04 -9.21
CA GLN A 264 4.18 23.73 -10.44
C GLN A 264 3.79 22.34 -10.93
N LYS A 265 2.88 22.29 -11.91
CA LYS A 265 2.49 21.03 -12.56
C LYS A 265 3.65 20.47 -13.39
N GLY A 266 4.33 19.46 -12.86
CA GLY A 266 5.57 18.91 -13.45
C GLY A 266 5.36 17.89 -14.58
N SER A 267 4.12 17.46 -14.84
CA SER A 267 3.79 16.50 -15.90
C SER A 267 2.46 16.85 -16.58
N ASN A 268 2.20 16.22 -17.74
CA ASN A 268 0.94 16.41 -18.45
C ASN A 268 -0.24 15.61 -17.84
N ALA A 269 0.03 14.68 -16.93
CA ALA A 269 -1.01 13.93 -16.21
C ALA A 269 -1.90 14.85 -15.35
N SER A 270 -3.08 14.37 -14.97
CA SER A 270 -3.97 15.08 -14.05
C SER A 270 -3.26 15.35 -12.73
N LEU A 271 -3.47 16.55 -12.18
CA LEU A 271 -3.07 16.90 -10.82
C LEU A 271 -4.32 16.84 -9.95
N ILE A 272 -4.22 16.14 -8.83
CA ILE A 272 -5.26 16.10 -7.80
C ILE A 272 -4.78 16.97 -6.65
N LEU A 273 -5.61 17.91 -6.23
CA LEU A 273 -5.41 18.71 -5.02
C LEU A 273 -6.51 18.32 -4.03
N ASP A 274 -6.14 18.04 -2.80
CA ASP A 274 -7.07 17.69 -1.74
C ASP A 274 -6.76 18.60 -0.54
N LEU A 275 -7.66 19.56 -0.26
CA LEU A 275 -7.43 20.64 0.70
C LEU A 275 -8.51 20.64 1.77
N TRP A 276 -8.07 20.64 3.02
CA TRP A 276 -8.93 20.58 4.21
C TRP A 276 -8.81 21.84 5.06
N TYR A 277 -9.94 22.37 5.55
CA TYR A 277 -9.98 23.55 6.42
C TYR A 277 -11.12 23.48 7.44
N ASP A 278 -11.13 24.34 8.45
CA ASP A 278 -12.11 24.29 9.54
C ASP A 278 -13.55 24.50 9.03
N GLY A 279 -14.53 23.80 9.62
CA GLY A 279 -15.93 23.88 9.27
C GLY A 279 -16.59 25.23 9.57
N ASP A 280 -16.01 26.00 10.48
CA ASP A 280 -16.46 27.34 10.86
C ASP A 280 -15.95 28.44 9.90
N ASP A 281 -14.91 28.14 9.12
CA ASP A 281 -14.34 29.07 8.14
C ASP A 281 -15.08 29.06 6.80
N ARG A 282 -14.93 30.13 6.02
CA ARG A 282 -15.46 30.26 4.65
C ARG A 282 -14.40 30.88 3.75
N PHE A 283 -13.97 30.11 2.74
CA PHE A 283 -13.01 30.57 1.73
C PHE A 283 -13.70 30.69 0.38
N ASP A 284 -13.53 31.83 -0.30
CA ASP A 284 -13.85 31.93 -1.71
C ASP A 284 -12.61 31.56 -2.51
N VAL A 285 -12.74 30.69 -3.52
CA VAL A 285 -11.60 30.11 -4.22
C VAL A 285 -11.53 30.61 -5.65
N SER A 286 -10.36 31.06 -6.07
CA SER A 286 -10.07 31.34 -7.48
C SER A 286 -8.98 30.42 -7.99
N ILE A 287 -9.14 29.88 -9.19
CA ILE A 287 -8.15 29.02 -9.84
C ILE A 287 -7.52 29.81 -10.98
N LYS A 288 -6.19 30.00 -10.92
CA LYS A 288 -5.44 30.70 -11.96
C LYS A 288 -4.56 29.72 -12.73
N THR A 289 -4.93 29.44 -13.97
CA THR A 289 -4.05 28.74 -14.92
C THR A 289 -3.02 29.73 -15.50
N PRO A 290 -2.03 29.27 -16.29
CA PRO A 290 -1.09 30.18 -16.95
C PRO A 290 -1.74 31.24 -17.84
N THR A 291 -2.97 31.00 -18.32
CA THR A 291 -3.65 31.83 -19.31
C THR A 291 -4.98 32.41 -18.84
N MET A 292 -5.62 31.84 -17.82
CA MET A 292 -6.99 32.21 -17.42
C MET A 292 -7.16 32.23 -15.90
N LEU A 293 -8.10 33.06 -15.43
CA LEU A 293 -8.58 33.11 -14.06
C LEU A 293 -10.03 32.62 -14.02
N TYR A 294 -10.30 31.69 -13.13
CA TYR A 294 -11.61 31.11 -12.85
C TYR A 294 -12.04 31.47 -11.43
N GLY A 295 -13.34 31.71 -11.22
CA GLY A 295 -13.88 32.15 -9.93
C GLY A 295 -13.96 33.68 -9.78
N PRO A 296 -14.11 34.21 -8.54
CA PRO A 296 -14.15 33.45 -7.29
C PRO A 296 -15.38 32.54 -7.19
N TYR A 297 -15.17 31.34 -6.68
CA TYR A 297 -16.21 30.39 -6.34
C TYR A 297 -16.49 30.51 -4.84
N PRO A 298 -17.71 30.89 -4.44
CA PRO A 298 -18.02 31.06 -3.04
C PRO A 298 -18.06 29.73 -2.30
N SER A 299 -17.66 29.73 -1.03
CA SER A 299 -17.85 28.56 -0.16
C SER A 299 -19.34 28.17 -0.06
N PRO A 300 -19.67 26.87 0.05
CA PRO A 300 -21.02 26.43 0.38
C PRO A 300 -21.52 27.07 1.68
N ALA A 301 -22.79 27.47 1.69
CA ALA A 301 -23.38 28.24 2.77
C ALA A 301 -23.36 27.48 4.11
N THR A 302 -23.77 26.21 4.09
CA THR A 302 -23.83 25.34 5.26
C THR A 302 -22.90 24.15 5.14
N ASN A 303 -22.74 23.38 6.21
CA ASN A 303 -21.92 22.16 6.23
C ASN A 303 -22.58 20.98 5.47
N ASN A 304 -23.85 21.12 5.07
CA ASN A 304 -24.58 20.10 4.30
C ASN A 304 -24.62 20.40 2.79
N ASP A 305 -24.08 21.55 2.38
CA ASP A 305 -24.10 21.98 0.98
C ASP A 305 -22.77 21.65 0.30
N PHE A 306 -22.80 21.50 -1.02
CA PHE A 306 -21.61 21.40 -1.85
C PHE A 306 -21.76 22.23 -3.13
N THR A 307 -20.64 22.58 -3.74
CA THR A 307 -20.58 23.16 -5.08
C THR A 307 -19.73 22.27 -5.97
N GLN A 308 -20.20 21.96 -7.17
CA GLN A 308 -19.45 21.23 -8.19
C GLN A 308 -19.35 22.07 -9.46
N ILE A 309 -18.15 22.16 -10.02
CA ILE A 309 -17.86 22.84 -11.27
C ILE A 309 -17.10 21.87 -12.16
N SER A 310 -17.57 21.71 -13.39
CA SER A 310 -16.93 20.87 -14.40
C SER A 310 -16.79 21.65 -15.68
N ASN A 311 -15.58 21.71 -16.22
CA ASN A 311 -15.28 22.29 -17.52
C ASN A 311 -14.14 21.49 -18.20
N SER A 312 -13.65 21.97 -19.34
CA SER A 312 -12.61 21.27 -20.10
C SER A 312 -11.24 21.22 -19.43
N GLU A 313 -10.97 22.10 -18.46
CA GLU A 313 -9.68 22.20 -17.77
C GLU A 313 -9.64 21.44 -16.45
N PHE A 314 -10.73 21.45 -15.69
CA PHE A 314 -10.77 20.85 -14.36
C PHE A 314 -12.18 20.43 -13.93
N LEU A 315 -12.18 19.53 -12.94
CA LEU A 315 -13.29 19.22 -12.07
C LEU A 315 -12.97 19.82 -10.69
N TYR A 316 -13.92 20.52 -10.09
CA TYR A 316 -13.78 21.20 -8.81
C TYR A 316 -14.98 20.89 -7.92
N TYR A 317 -14.69 20.54 -6.67
CA TYR A 317 -15.63 20.36 -5.59
C TYR A 317 -15.27 21.28 -4.43
N HIS A 318 -16.31 21.85 -3.83
CA HIS A 318 -16.22 22.56 -2.58
C HIS A 318 -17.28 22.00 -1.66
N ASN A 319 -16.87 21.21 -0.69
CA ASN A 319 -17.76 20.39 0.13
C ASN A 319 -17.86 20.98 1.54
N GLY A 320 -19.11 21.10 2.02
CA GLY A 320 -19.38 21.25 3.45
C GLY A 320 -18.90 20.01 4.23
N SER A 321 -18.65 20.16 5.54
CA SER A 321 -18.06 19.09 6.34
C SER A 321 -18.88 17.80 6.42
N ASN A 322 -20.20 17.87 6.22
CA ASN A 322 -21.09 16.71 6.29
C ASN A 322 -21.28 16.00 4.94
N VAL A 323 -20.67 16.56 3.87
CA VAL A 323 -20.72 16.03 2.50
C VAL A 323 -19.32 15.93 1.88
N ALA A 324 -18.27 16.08 2.70
CA ALA A 324 -16.89 15.87 2.27
C ALA A 324 -16.67 14.41 1.86
N PHE A 325 -15.76 14.20 0.91
CA PHE A 325 -15.31 12.87 0.56
C PHE A 325 -14.66 12.20 1.78
N TYR A 326 -14.53 10.87 1.76
CA TYR A 326 -13.99 10.08 2.86
C TYR A 326 -14.81 10.07 4.17
N ASN A 327 -15.97 10.73 4.20
CA ASN A 327 -16.92 10.75 5.33
C ASN A 327 -16.23 11.00 6.71
N PRO A 328 -15.46 12.08 6.88
CA PRO A 328 -14.68 12.31 8.10
C PRO A 328 -15.52 12.83 9.26
N THR A 329 -15.03 12.61 10.49
CA THR A 329 -15.69 13.08 11.74
C THR A 329 -14.96 14.26 12.40
N ASN A 330 -14.07 14.95 11.68
CA ASN A 330 -13.30 16.10 12.19
C ASN A 330 -14.01 17.46 12.03
N GLY A 331 -15.18 17.50 11.37
CA GLY A 331 -15.90 18.76 11.10
C GLY A 331 -15.23 19.67 10.07
N LYS A 332 -14.16 19.21 9.39
CA LYS A 332 -13.47 19.99 8.37
C LYS A 332 -14.23 19.96 7.05
N ARG A 333 -14.13 21.05 6.31
CA ARG A 333 -14.58 21.20 4.93
C ARG A 333 -13.46 20.80 3.98
N GLU A 334 -13.84 20.49 2.74
CA GLU A 334 -12.92 19.97 1.72
C GLU A 334 -13.06 20.78 0.41
N ILE A 335 -11.93 21.02 -0.24
CA ILE A 335 -11.84 21.48 -1.63
C ILE A 335 -11.04 20.44 -2.40
N TYR A 336 -11.60 19.95 -3.51
CA TYR A 336 -11.04 18.87 -4.33
C TYR A 336 -11.12 19.19 -5.82
#